data_AF-A0A3E0VZM1-F1
#
_entry.id   AF-A0A3E0VZM1-F1
#
_cell.length_a   1.000
_cell.length_b   1.000
_cell.length_c   1.000
_cell.angle_alpha   90.00
_cell.angle_beta   90.00
_cell.angle_gamma   90.00
#
_symmetry.space_group_name_H-M   'P 1'
#
loop_
_entity.id
_entity.type
_entity.pdbx_description
1 polymer ?
#
loop_
_entity_poly.entity_id
_entity_poly.type
_entity_poly.pdbx_seq_one_letter_code
_entity_poly.pdbx_strand_id
1 'polypeptide(L)'
;MAVTTVVILGMIGSPSATAMAVAATVTGPASTRTAAAGAFAADSAPTPCPAASNATLCDADADRISDQLERQLCGTATCATGAEDSDEDGIPDWVEYTACHTPTCADPTADADGNGIPDYISEVICGSKTCTDGLETLNRHGVPQWISVLICGDTTCATGAEDLNGDGVPDAAQLLKRYLDLKAAREAAEAARLRALAHTGLTVVLPIGAGLVVAAGGIAVLLAWRRRRRLADLGEHGDQGDHAGELTRPFTEAGE
;
A
#
# COMPACT_ATOMS: atom_id res chain seq x y z
N MET A 1 -66.82 -12.79 18.91
CA MET A 1 -67.51 -11.70 19.64
C MET A 1 -66.83 -10.40 19.29
N ALA A 2 -67.53 -9.55 18.55
CA ALA A 2 -67.14 -8.18 18.22
C ALA A 2 -67.56 -7.23 19.35
N VAL A 3 -66.83 -6.12 19.53
CA VAL A 3 -67.18 -4.75 19.98
C VAL A 3 -65.80 -4.06 20.11
N THR A 4 -65.32 -3.10 19.32
CA THR A 4 -65.82 -1.84 18.72
C THR A 4 -66.02 -0.69 19.72
N THR A 5 -65.04 0.21 19.81
CA THR A 5 -65.18 1.64 20.21
C THR A 5 -63.87 2.33 19.75
N VAL A 6 -63.78 3.05 18.62
CA VAL A 6 -64.36 4.34 18.23
C VAL A 6 -64.09 5.47 19.23
N VAL A 7 -63.08 6.29 18.93
CA VAL A 7 -63.10 7.73 19.22
C VAL A 7 -62.74 8.48 17.94
N ILE A 8 -63.61 9.43 17.64
CA ILE A 8 -63.70 10.25 16.43
C ILE A 8 -63.19 11.66 16.75
N LEU A 9 -62.58 12.28 15.73
CA LEU A 9 -62.51 13.72 15.41
C LEU A 9 -61.49 14.64 16.09
N GLY A 10 -60.68 15.23 15.21
CA GLY A 10 -59.94 16.47 15.42
C GLY A 10 -59.34 16.97 14.10
N MET A 11 -60.19 17.23 13.10
CA MET A 11 -59.87 18.06 11.92
C MET A 11 -59.37 19.43 12.39
N ILE A 12 -58.25 19.98 11.85
CA ILE A 12 -58.13 21.32 11.21
C ILE A 12 -56.79 21.39 10.43
N GLY A 13 -56.82 21.73 9.13
CA GLY A 13 -55.76 22.55 8.51
C GLY A 13 -54.88 21.92 7.41
N SER A 14 -55.38 21.92 6.17
CA SER A 14 -54.57 22.18 4.97
C SER A 14 -55.17 23.43 4.31
N PRO A 15 -54.39 24.27 3.59
CA PRO A 15 -54.18 24.02 2.17
C PRO A 15 -52.77 24.42 1.63
N SER A 16 -52.22 23.62 0.72
CA SER A 16 -51.98 23.94 -0.70
C SER A 16 -50.92 25.00 -0.99
N ALA A 17 -49.79 24.57 -1.56
CA ALA A 17 -48.97 25.40 -2.44
C ALA A 17 -48.83 24.67 -3.79
N THR A 18 -49.58 25.19 -4.75
CA THR A 18 -49.68 24.82 -6.15
C THR A 18 -48.39 25.09 -6.93
N ALA A 19 -48.03 24.13 -7.78
CA ALA A 19 -47.09 24.31 -8.88
C ALA A 19 -47.62 25.38 -9.86
N MET A 20 -46.82 26.40 -10.16
CA MET A 20 -47.04 27.26 -11.33
C MET A 20 -46.19 26.74 -12.48
N ALA A 21 -46.84 26.00 -13.39
CA ALA A 21 -46.39 25.88 -14.77
C ALA A 21 -46.86 27.14 -15.52
N VAL A 22 -45.92 27.94 -16.02
CA VAL A 22 -46.24 29.03 -16.95
C VAL A 22 -46.15 28.47 -18.37
N ALA A 23 -47.32 28.15 -18.93
CA ALA A 23 -47.49 27.95 -20.36
C ALA A 23 -47.66 29.31 -21.03
N ALA A 24 -46.64 29.77 -21.75
CA ALA A 24 -46.76 30.90 -22.66
C ALA A 24 -47.10 30.39 -24.06
N THR A 25 -48.38 30.43 -24.42
CA THR A 25 -48.86 30.26 -25.79
C THR A 25 -48.60 31.55 -26.58
N VAL A 26 -47.68 31.50 -27.53
CA VAL A 26 -47.57 32.52 -28.59
C VAL A 26 -48.07 31.90 -29.89
N THR A 27 -49.25 32.36 -30.33
CA THR A 27 -49.83 32.10 -31.66
C THR A 27 -49.48 33.25 -32.60
N GLY A 28 -48.82 32.97 -33.73
CA GLY A 28 -48.61 33.92 -34.82
C GLY A 28 -47.69 33.34 -35.93
N PRO A 29 -47.90 33.68 -37.21
CA PRO A 29 -47.95 32.67 -38.28
C PRO A 29 -46.64 32.45 -39.05
N ALA A 30 -46.57 31.24 -39.64
CA ALA A 30 -45.80 30.79 -40.79
C ALA A 30 -44.68 31.73 -41.30
N SER A 31 -43.44 31.36 -41.01
CA SER A 31 -42.29 31.67 -41.86
C SER A 31 -41.47 30.41 -42.02
N THR A 32 -41.50 29.86 -43.23
CA THR A 32 -40.66 28.77 -43.70
C THR A 32 -39.19 29.15 -43.50
N ARG A 33 -38.56 28.60 -42.47
CA ARG A 33 -37.11 28.56 -42.36
C ARG A 33 -36.67 27.11 -42.41
N THR A 34 -36.19 26.74 -43.58
CA THR A 34 -35.36 25.58 -43.87
C THR A 34 -34.20 25.58 -42.87
N ALA A 35 -34.33 24.82 -41.77
CA ALA A 35 -33.18 24.50 -40.93
C ALA A 35 -32.58 23.22 -41.50
N ALA A 36 -31.56 23.40 -42.32
CA ALA A 36 -30.66 22.33 -42.70
C ALA A 36 -30.12 21.71 -41.40
N ALA A 37 -30.44 20.43 -41.18
CA ALA A 37 -29.72 19.58 -40.26
C ALA A 37 -28.33 19.33 -40.88
N GLY A 38 -27.45 20.31 -40.74
CA GLY A 38 -26.02 20.13 -40.92
C GLY A 38 -25.48 19.49 -39.66
N ALA A 39 -25.24 18.18 -39.72
CA ALA A 39 -24.34 17.53 -38.78
C ALA A 39 -22.97 18.21 -38.90
N PHE A 40 -22.62 19.03 -37.92
CA PHE A 40 -21.23 19.44 -37.73
C PHE A 40 -20.50 18.21 -37.19
N ALA A 41 -20.02 17.35 -38.10
CA ALA A 41 -18.76 16.68 -37.87
C ALA A 41 -17.72 17.81 -37.85
N ALA A 42 -17.42 18.31 -36.65
CA ALA A 42 -16.22 19.08 -36.45
C ALA A 42 -15.08 18.09 -36.68
N ASP A 43 -14.58 18.08 -37.90
CA ASP A 43 -13.20 17.73 -38.17
C ASP A 43 -12.39 18.74 -37.35
N SER A 44 -12.02 18.35 -36.13
CA SER A 44 -11.34 19.21 -35.17
C SER A 44 -9.97 19.52 -35.73
N ALA A 45 -9.87 20.56 -36.56
CA ALA A 45 -8.59 21.10 -36.94
C ALA A 45 -7.81 21.42 -35.65
N PRO A 46 -6.54 21.00 -35.54
CA PRO A 46 -5.75 21.21 -34.34
C PRO A 46 -5.76 22.69 -34.00
N THR A 47 -6.16 23.02 -32.78
CA THR A 47 -6.19 24.43 -32.36
C THR A 47 -4.75 24.85 -32.14
N PRO A 48 -4.20 25.79 -32.93
CA PRO A 48 -2.81 26.17 -32.77
C PRO A 48 -2.63 26.85 -31.41
N CYS A 49 -1.68 26.34 -30.63
CA CYS A 49 -1.36 26.89 -29.33
C CYS A 49 -1.13 28.41 -29.38
N PRO A 50 -1.75 29.18 -28.47
CA PRO A 50 -1.43 30.59 -28.37
C PRO A 50 0.04 30.75 -27.98
N ALA A 51 0.78 31.58 -28.70
CA ALA A 51 2.22 31.82 -28.50
C ALA A 51 2.61 32.37 -27.10
N ALA A 52 1.65 32.52 -26.19
CA ALA A 52 1.80 33.03 -24.83
C ALA A 52 1.58 31.97 -23.73
N SER A 53 1.18 30.74 -24.05
CA SER A 53 1.11 29.63 -23.08
C SER A 53 2.42 28.85 -23.07
N ASN A 54 2.80 28.30 -21.91
CA ASN A 54 3.91 27.36 -21.79
C ASN A 54 3.73 26.25 -22.84
N ALA A 55 4.59 26.20 -23.86
CA ALA A 55 4.50 25.24 -24.96
C ALA A 55 4.57 23.76 -24.51
N THR A 56 5.03 23.51 -23.29
CA THR A 56 5.05 22.20 -22.61
C THR A 56 3.66 21.73 -22.16
N LEU A 57 2.69 22.62 -22.05
CA LEU A 57 1.29 22.33 -21.67
C LEU A 57 0.33 22.43 -22.87
N CYS A 58 0.88 22.53 -24.08
CA CYS A 58 0.09 22.44 -25.30
C CYS A 58 -0.49 21.05 -25.45
N ASP A 59 -1.76 20.99 -25.82
CA ASP A 59 -2.54 19.78 -26.11
C ASP A 59 -3.55 20.18 -27.20
N ALA A 60 -3.17 19.98 -28.46
CA ALA A 60 -3.82 20.58 -29.63
C ALA A 60 -5.16 19.92 -30.00
N ASP A 61 -5.33 18.65 -29.68
CA ASP A 61 -6.55 17.84 -29.87
C ASP A 61 -7.31 17.55 -28.58
N ALA A 62 -6.80 18.04 -27.43
CA ALA A 62 -7.45 18.00 -26.13
C ALA A 62 -7.67 16.57 -25.61
N ASP A 63 -6.74 15.66 -25.93
CA ASP A 63 -6.78 14.25 -25.52
C ASP A 63 -6.05 13.98 -24.19
N ARG A 64 -5.46 15.01 -23.59
CA ARG A 64 -4.62 15.06 -22.36
C ARG A 64 -3.15 14.71 -22.56
N ILE A 65 -2.75 14.31 -23.74
CA ILE A 65 -1.36 14.05 -24.08
C ILE A 65 -0.78 15.35 -24.63
N SER A 66 0.28 15.86 -24.00
CA SER A 66 0.85 17.12 -24.48
C SER A 66 1.45 16.97 -25.88
N ASP A 67 1.37 18.00 -26.72
CA ASP A 67 2.01 18.05 -28.05
C ASP A 67 3.50 17.67 -28.02
N GLN A 68 4.18 18.00 -26.91
CA GLN A 68 5.58 17.65 -26.72
C GLN A 68 5.76 16.13 -26.59
N LEU A 69 4.91 15.51 -25.78
CA LEU A 69 4.91 14.06 -25.54
C LEU A 69 4.52 13.31 -26.81
N GLU A 70 3.52 13.75 -27.55
CA GLU A 70 3.13 13.13 -28.82
C GLU A 70 4.24 13.17 -29.87
N ARG A 71 4.97 14.30 -29.97
CA ARG A 71 6.13 14.39 -30.86
C ARG A 71 7.23 13.41 -30.46
N GLN A 72 7.33 13.05 -29.18
CA GLN A 72 8.28 12.05 -28.69
C GLN A 72 7.79 10.62 -28.96
N LEU A 73 6.48 10.36 -28.87
CA LEU A 73 5.87 9.05 -29.07
C LEU A 73 5.73 8.68 -30.55
N CYS A 74 5.12 9.56 -31.35
CA CYS A 74 4.69 9.25 -32.72
C CYS A 74 5.03 10.34 -33.75
N GLY A 75 5.63 11.45 -33.33
CA GLY A 75 6.31 12.41 -34.21
C GLY A 75 5.48 13.60 -34.70
N THR A 76 4.17 13.62 -34.47
CA THR A 76 3.32 14.80 -34.69
C THR A 76 2.66 15.23 -33.37
N ALA A 77 1.79 16.24 -33.40
CA ALA A 77 1.22 16.89 -32.21
C ALA A 77 -0.28 16.60 -32.03
N THR A 78 -0.75 15.51 -32.64
CA THR A 78 -2.13 14.97 -32.56
C THR A 78 -2.16 13.50 -33.00
N CYS A 79 -1.09 12.75 -32.75
CA CYS A 79 -0.94 11.37 -33.27
C CYS A 79 -1.13 10.29 -32.23
N ALA A 80 -1.00 10.61 -30.95
CA ALA A 80 -1.33 9.65 -29.92
C ALA A 80 -2.85 9.64 -29.74
N THR A 81 -3.41 8.51 -29.32
CA THR A 81 -4.82 8.39 -28.96
C THR A 81 -5.01 8.09 -27.48
N GLY A 82 -3.90 7.82 -26.78
CA GLY A 82 -3.87 7.41 -25.38
C GLY A 82 -4.15 5.92 -25.17
N ALA A 83 -4.35 5.17 -26.26
CA ALA A 83 -4.62 3.73 -26.24
C ALA A 83 -3.49 2.90 -26.84
N GLU A 84 -2.41 3.55 -27.32
CA GLU A 84 -1.20 2.85 -27.74
C GLU A 84 -0.59 2.11 -26.55
N ASP A 85 -0.23 0.84 -26.77
CA ASP A 85 0.39 -0.07 -25.81
C ASP A 85 1.31 -1.01 -26.64
N SER A 86 2.58 -0.65 -26.71
CA SER A 86 3.55 -1.20 -27.65
C SER A 86 4.07 -2.58 -27.27
N ASP A 87 4.04 -2.94 -25.97
CA ASP A 87 4.44 -4.24 -25.45
C ASP A 87 3.30 -5.09 -24.90
N GLU A 88 2.05 -4.61 -25.01
CA GLU A 88 0.82 -5.32 -24.66
C GLU A 88 0.75 -5.72 -23.18
N ASP A 89 1.33 -4.90 -22.29
CA ASP A 89 1.35 -5.15 -20.85
C ASP A 89 0.14 -4.54 -20.11
N GLY A 90 -0.66 -3.73 -20.81
CA GLY A 90 -1.85 -3.05 -20.31
C GLY A 90 -1.59 -1.63 -19.78
N ILE A 91 -0.36 -1.12 -19.87
CA ILE A 91 0.00 0.26 -19.54
C ILE A 91 0.16 1.04 -20.85
N PRO A 92 -0.58 2.14 -21.07
CA PRO A 92 -0.44 2.91 -22.30
C PRO A 92 0.94 3.56 -22.46
N ASP A 93 1.47 3.59 -23.69
CA ASP A 93 2.80 4.09 -24.06
C ASP A 93 3.10 5.48 -23.49
N TRP A 94 2.10 6.36 -23.48
CA TRP A 94 2.26 7.74 -22.99
C TRP A 94 2.39 7.81 -21.46
N VAL A 95 1.75 6.88 -20.74
CA VAL A 95 1.88 6.74 -19.29
C VAL A 95 3.29 6.23 -18.96
N GLU A 96 3.77 5.23 -19.69
CA GLU A 96 5.13 4.72 -19.54
C GLU A 96 6.17 5.80 -19.84
N TYR A 97 5.99 6.55 -20.92
CA TYR A 97 6.89 7.63 -21.27
C TYR A 97 6.92 8.73 -20.20
N THR A 98 5.79 9.00 -19.55
CA THR A 98 5.72 9.92 -18.42
C THR A 98 6.46 9.38 -17.20
N ALA A 99 6.41 8.07 -16.96
CA ALA A 99 7.08 7.42 -15.82
C ALA A 99 8.59 7.25 -16.00
N CYS A 100 9.06 6.91 -17.21
CA CYS A 100 10.45 6.46 -17.43
C CYS A 100 11.11 6.95 -18.72
N HIS A 101 10.38 7.70 -19.56
CA HIS A 101 10.84 8.23 -20.87
C HIS A 101 11.03 7.21 -22.01
N THR A 102 10.39 6.04 -21.93
CA THR A 102 10.30 5.05 -23.02
C THR A 102 8.94 4.34 -22.98
N PRO A 103 8.41 3.85 -24.13
CA PRO A 103 7.05 3.29 -24.22
C PRO A 103 6.99 1.76 -24.04
N THR A 104 7.89 1.17 -23.24
CA THR A 104 7.96 -0.31 -23.00
C THR A 104 8.81 -0.63 -21.75
N CYS A 105 8.74 0.22 -20.73
CA CYS A 105 9.63 0.16 -19.56
C CYS A 105 8.92 -0.15 -18.25
N ALA A 106 7.62 0.09 -18.21
CA ALA A 106 6.87 -0.10 -17.01
C ALA A 106 6.65 -1.60 -16.84
N ASP A 107 6.40 -2.00 -15.61
CA ASP A 107 5.93 -3.34 -15.31
C ASP A 107 4.74 -3.16 -14.39
N PRO A 108 3.53 -3.62 -14.78
CA PRO A 108 2.32 -3.44 -13.98
C PRO A 108 2.40 -4.17 -12.63
N THR A 109 3.37 -5.08 -12.46
CA THR A 109 3.56 -5.87 -11.24
C THR A 109 4.74 -5.41 -10.38
N ALA A 110 5.58 -4.50 -10.86
CA ALA A 110 6.69 -3.97 -10.08
C ALA A 110 6.18 -3.08 -8.94
N ASP A 111 6.58 -3.38 -7.70
CA ASP A 111 6.22 -2.67 -6.46
C ASP A 111 7.42 -2.74 -5.51
N ALA A 112 8.34 -1.79 -5.65
CA ALA A 112 9.67 -1.81 -5.03
C ALA A 112 9.64 -1.63 -3.51
N ASP A 113 8.70 -0.85 -2.99
CA ASP A 113 8.50 -0.65 -1.54
C ASP A 113 7.46 -1.61 -0.93
N GLY A 114 6.72 -2.34 -1.76
CA GLY A 114 5.73 -3.30 -1.32
C GLY A 114 4.52 -2.66 -0.67
N ASN A 115 4.19 -1.41 -1.03
CA ASN A 115 3.02 -0.70 -0.49
C ASN A 115 1.73 -1.02 -1.27
N GLY A 116 1.83 -1.70 -2.42
CA GLY A 116 0.70 -2.12 -3.26
C GLY A 116 0.34 -1.15 -4.39
N ILE A 117 1.16 -0.11 -4.61
CA ILE A 117 1.08 0.82 -5.75
C ILE A 117 2.22 0.48 -6.71
N PRO A 118 1.96 0.25 -8.00
CA PRO A 118 3.02 -0.05 -8.96
C PRO A 118 4.08 1.06 -9.11
N ASP A 119 5.32 0.67 -9.38
CA ASP A 119 6.50 1.55 -9.50
C ASP A 119 6.27 2.68 -10.51
N TYR A 120 5.69 2.38 -11.68
CA TYR A 120 5.47 3.37 -12.72
C TYR A 120 4.51 4.49 -12.25
N ILE A 121 3.52 4.14 -11.42
CA ILE A 121 2.63 5.15 -10.83
C ILE A 121 3.41 5.99 -9.83
N SER A 122 4.21 5.36 -8.97
CA SER A 122 5.06 6.05 -7.99
C SER A 122 6.04 7.02 -8.66
N GLU A 123 6.62 6.66 -9.82
CA GLU A 123 7.44 7.57 -10.63
C GLU A 123 6.64 8.79 -11.11
N VAL A 124 5.40 8.60 -11.58
CA VAL A 124 4.52 9.72 -12.01
C VAL A 124 4.15 10.65 -10.86
N ILE A 125 3.81 10.13 -9.68
CA ILE A 125 3.31 10.95 -8.56
C ILE A 125 4.40 11.49 -7.63
N CYS A 126 5.54 10.80 -7.51
CA CYS A 126 6.59 11.11 -6.54
C CYS A 126 7.98 11.27 -7.16
N GLY A 127 8.16 10.96 -8.46
CA GLY A 127 9.45 11.03 -9.15
C GLY A 127 10.46 9.98 -8.69
N SER A 128 9.98 8.90 -8.04
CA SER A 128 10.78 7.73 -7.71
C SER A 128 9.89 6.50 -7.55
N LYS A 129 10.47 5.32 -7.77
CA LYS A 129 9.83 4.01 -7.56
C LYS A 129 9.22 3.78 -6.16
N THR A 130 9.63 4.56 -5.17
CA THR A 130 9.13 4.42 -3.79
C THR A 130 8.38 5.68 -3.36
N CYS A 131 7.21 5.50 -2.76
CA CYS A 131 6.45 6.60 -2.18
C CYS A 131 5.77 6.15 -0.89
N THR A 132 5.21 7.07 -0.10
CA THR A 132 4.70 6.75 1.23
C THR A 132 3.57 5.71 1.15
N ASP A 133 2.38 6.12 0.73
CA ASP A 133 1.24 5.23 0.50
C ASP A 133 0.26 5.78 -0.54
N GLY A 134 0.65 6.83 -1.26
CA GLY A 134 -0.16 7.49 -2.29
C GLY A 134 -1.46 8.15 -1.78
N LEU A 135 -1.76 8.13 -0.48
CA LEU A 135 -3.01 8.68 0.06
C LEU A 135 -2.93 10.18 0.37
N GLU A 136 -1.71 10.72 0.44
CA GLU A 136 -1.43 12.12 0.75
C GLU A 136 -1.66 13.07 -0.43
N THR A 137 -1.62 12.56 -1.66
CA THR A 137 -1.82 13.34 -2.88
C THR A 137 -3.22 13.11 -3.42
N LEU A 138 -4.09 14.09 -3.23
CA LEU A 138 -5.42 14.11 -3.84
C LEU A 138 -5.43 15.07 -5.02
N ASN A 139 -6.17 14.71 -6.06
CA ASN A 139 -6.49 15.62 -7.15
C ASN A 139 -7.60 16.61 -6.74
N ARG A 140 -7.98 17.51 -7.66
CA ARG A 140 -9.03 18.52 -7.42
C ARG A 140 -10.41 17.95 -7.07
N HIS A 141 -10.64 16.66 -7.35
CA HIS A 141 -11.88 15.96 -7.07
C HIS A 141 -11.84 15.17 -5.75
N GLY A 142 -10.69 15.18 -5.05
CA GLY A 142 -10.51 14.42 -3.82
C GLY A 142 -10.21 12.93 -4.07
N VAL A 143 -9.86 12.55 -5.30
CA VAL A 143 -9.40 11.18 -5.63
C VAL A 143 -7.88 11.11 -5.45
N PRO A 144 -7.35 10.05 -4.82
CA PRO A 144 -5.91 9.80 -4.77
C PRO A 144 -5.28 9.83 -6.16
N GLN A 145 -4.14 10.51 -6.31
CA GLN A 145 -3.51 10.69 -7.62
C GLN A 145 -3.09 9.36 -8.25
N TRP A 146 -2.65 8.38 -7.45
CA TRP A 146 -2.32 7.04 -7.97
C TRP A 146 -3.53 6.33 -8.59
N ILE A 147 -4.73 6.54 -8.04
CA ILE A 147 -5.98 6.02 -8.61
C ILE A 147 -6.29 6.73 -9.91
N SER A 148 -6.06 8.05 -9.97
CA SER A 148 -6.24 8.82 -11.20
C SER A 148 -5.35 8.29 -12.32
N VAL A 149 -4.06 8.06 -12.04
CA VAL A 149 -3.12 7.47 -13.00
C VAL A 149 -3.57 6.08 -13.45
N LEU A 150 -4.07 5.24 -12.52
CA LEU A 150 -4.55 3.91 -12.88
C LEU A 150 -5.81 3.93 -13.75
N ILE A 151 -6.72 4.89 -13.54
CA ILE A 151 -8.00 4.97 -14.27
C ILE A 151 -7.82 5.56 -15.67
N CYS A 152 -6.92 6.54 -15.84
CA CYS A 152 -6.83 7.30 -17.08
C CYS A 152 -5.42 7.71 -17.49
N GLY A 153 -4.38 7.37 -16.73
CA GLY A 153 -2.99 7.69 -17.03
C GLY A 153 -2.44 9.01 -16.47
N ASP A 154 -3.28 9.95 -15.99
CA ASP A 154 -2.82 11.21 -15.39
C ASP A 154 -3.31 11.43 -13.95
N THR A 155 -2.64 12.33 -13.23
CA THR A 155 -2.88 12.58 -11.79
C THR A 155 -4.14 13.39 -11.48
N THR A 156 -4.88 13.88 -12.49
CA THR A 156 -5.96 14.86 -12.32
C THR A 156 -7.31 14.49 -12.92
N CYS A 157 -7.38 13.53 -13.84
CA CYS A 157 -8.62 13.20 -14.56
C CYS A 157 -9.75 12.69 -13.67
N ALA A 158 -9.41 11.91 -12.62
CA ALA A 158 -10.40 11.05 -12.00
C ALA A 158 -11.30 11.89 -11.11
N THR A 159 -12.59 11.83 -11.37
CA THR A 159 -13.62 12.57 -10.66
C THR A 159 -14.12 11.83 -9.43
N GLY A 160 -13.88 10.52 -9.36
CA GLY A 160 -14.37 9.65 -8.30
C GLY A 160 -15.79 9.15 -8.55
N ALA A 161 -16.35 9.46 -9.72
CA ALA A 161 -17.68 9.06 -10.15
C ALA A 161 -17.65 8.11 -11.36
N GLU A 162 -16.46 7.79 -11.88
CA GLU A 162 -16.28 6.81 -12.95
C GLU A 162 -16.84 5.46 -12.52
N ASP A 163 -17.70 4.88 -13.36
CA ASP A 163 -18.26 3.53 -13.23
C ASP A 163 -18.11 2.85 -14.59
N LEU A 164 -16.87 2.46 -14.90
CA LEU A 164 -16.42 1.90 -16.18
C LEU A 164 -17.04 0.54 -16.46
N ASN A 165 -17.35 -0.23 -15.42
CA ASN A 165 -17.95 -1.54 -15.54
C ASN A 165 -19.50 -1.53 -15.44
N GLY A 166 -20.11 -0.39 -15.07
CA GLY A 166 -21.56 -0.20 -14.99
C GLY A 166 -22.23 -0.95 -13.84
N ASP A 167 -21.50 -1.27 -12.78
CA ASP A 167 -22.02 -2.01 -11.63
C ASP A 167 -22.72 -1.11 -10.58
N GLY A 168 -22.72 0.20 -10.80
CA GLY A 168 -23.33 1.20 -9.93
C GLY A 168 -22.44 1.63 -8.76
N VAL A 169 -21.18 1.19 -8.70
CA VAL A 169 -20.19 1.57 -7.69
C VAL A 169 -18.98 2.21 -8.37
N PRO A 170 -18.63 3.47 -8.02
CA PRO A 170 -17.50 4.12 -8.67
C PRO A 170 -16.17 3.37 -8.52
N ASP A 171 -15.44 3.17 -9.61
CA ASP A 171 -14.19 2.40 -9.65
C ASP A 171 -13.13 2.96 -8.71
N ALA A 172 -13.01 4.29 -8.64
CA ALA A 172 -12.09 4.95 -7.71
C ALA A 172 -12.36 4.55 -6.25
N ALA A 173 -13.64 4.41 -5.87
CA ALA A 173 -14.02 3.95 -4.53
C ALA A 173 -13.72 2.46 -4.33
N GLN A 174 -13.93 1.63 -5.35
CA GLN A 174 -13.61 0.20 -5.30
C GLN A 174 -12.09 -0.04 -5.16
N LEU A 175 -11.29 0.67 -5.96
CA LEU A 175 -9.82 0.64 -5.93
C LEU A 175 -9.28 1.08 -4.58
N LEU A 176 -9.75 2.22 -4.06
CA LEU A 176 -9.33 2.72 -2.75
C LEU A 176 -9.69 1.72 -1.64
N LYS A 177 -10.92 1.18 -1.67
CA LYS A 177 -11.34 0.17 -0.69
C LYS A 177 -10.45 -1.07 -0.75
N ARG A 178 -10.18 -1.58 -1.96
CA ARG A 178 -9.33 -2.75 -2.15
C ARG A 178 -7.91 -2.52 -1.63
N TYR A 179 -7.36 -1.34 -1.91
CA TYR A 179 -6.05 -0.92 -1.41
C TYR A 179 -6.00 -0.92 0.13
N LEU A 180 -6.97 -0.28 0.78
CA LEU A 180 -7.03 -0.21 2.25
C LEU A 180 -7.21 -1.59 2.89
N ASP A 181 -8.05 -2.45 2.31
CA ASP A 181 -8.23 -3.83 2.78
C ASP A 181 -6.93 -4.64 2.69
N LEU A 182 -6.18 -4.50 1.60
CA LEU A 182 -4.89 -5.17 1.41
C LEU A 182 -3.81 -4.63 2.36
N LYS A 183 -3.75 -3.31 2.55
CA LYS A 183 -2.84 -2.66 3.50
C LYS A 183 -3.10 -3.17 4.93
N ALA A 184 -4.36 -3.14 5.37
CA ALA A 184 -4.75 -3.65 6.68
C ALA A 184 -4.43 -5.15 6.84
N ALA A 185 -4.60 -5.96 5.79
CA ALA A 185 -4.25 -7.37 5.83
C ALA A 185 -2.74 -7.61 5.97
N ARG A 186 -1.89 -6.80 5.28
CA ARG A 186 -0.43 -6.86 5.40
C ARG A 186 0.03 -6.50 6.82
N GLU A 187 -0.48 -5.40 7.36
CA GLU A 187 -0.19 -4.96 8.73
C GLU A 187 -0.64 -6.01 9.77
N ALA A 188 -1.82 -6.60 9.58
CA ALA A 188 -2.32 -7.67 10.45
C ALA A 188 -1.45 -8.93 10.37
N ALA A 189 -0.98 -9.30 9.17
CA ALA A 189 -0.09 -10.45 8.98
C ALA A 189 1.28 -10.23 9.63
N GLU A 190 1.86 -9.04 9.50
CA GLU A 190 3.11 -8.69 10.18
C GLU A 190 2.94 -8.71 11.71
N ALA A 191 1.88 -8.10 12.21
CA ALA A 191 1.57 -8.11 13.63
C ALA A 191 1.32 -9.54 14.15
N ALA A 192 0.71 -10.43 13.35
CA ALA A 192 0.56 -11.84 13.68
C ALA A 192 1.91 -12.58 13.70
N ARG A 193 2.81 -12.30 12.75
CA ARG A 193 4.19 -12.84 12.73
C ARG A 193 4.96 -12.43 13.98
N LEU A 194 4.92 -11.16 14.36
CA LEU A 194 5.58 -10.66 15.56
C LEU A 194 5.00 -11.29 16.84
N ARG A 195 3.67 -11.44 16.93
CA ARG A 195 3.02 -12.15 18.05
C ARG A 195 3.43 -13.62 18.11
N ALA A 196 3.56 -14.30 16.96
CA ALA A 196 4.02 -15.68 16.92
C ALA A 196 5.48 -15.82 17.38
N LEU A 197 6.37 -14.92 16.96
CA LEU A 197 7.76 -14.87 17.42
C LEU A 197 7.85 -14.56 18.93
N ALA A 198 7.02 -13.65 19.42
CA ALA A 198 6.95 -13.36 20.85
C ALA A 198 6.45 -14.57 21.65
N HIS A 199 5.44 -15.28 21.13
CA HIS A 199 4.92 -16.49 21.76
C HIS A 199 5.96 -17.61 21.80
N THR A 200 6.66 -17.90 20.70
CA THR A 200 7.72 -18.93 20.69
C THR A 200 8.90 -18.54 21.58
N GLY A 201 9.27 -17.26 21.58
CA GLY A 201 10.26 -16.71 22.51
C GLY A 201 9.87 -16.98 23.98
N LEU A 202 8.64 -16.65 24.35
CA LEU A 202 8.13 -16.80 25.72
C LEU A 202 7.92 -18.27 26.12
N THR A 203 7.36 -19.11 25.24
CA THR A 203 6.88 -20.45 25.59
C THR A 203 7.88 -21.56 25.33
N VAL A 204 8.87 -21.33 24.48
CA VAL A 204 9.86 -22.35 24.11
C VAL A 204 11.27 -21.90 24.49
N VAL A 205 11.72 -20.77 23.96
CA VAL A 205 13.12 -20.35 24.09
C VAL A 205 13.46 -19.98 25.53
N LEU A 206 12.62 -19.14 26.16
CA LEU A 206 12.83 -18.67 27.53
C LEU A 206 12.83 -19.80 28.58
N PRO A 207 11.87 -20.74 28.62
CA PRO A 207 11.89 -21.83 29.60
C PRO A 207 13.04 -22.81 29.38
N ILE A 208 13.42 -23.10 28.12
CA ILE A 208 14.61 -23.93 27.84
C ILE A 208 15.86 -23.23 28.38
N GLY A 209 16.03 -21.94 28.09
CA GLY A 209 17.14 -21.14 28.61
C GLY A 209 17.19 -21.14 30.14
N ALA A 210 16.04 -20.90 30.80
CA ALA A 210 15.94 -20.94 32.25
C ALA A 210 16.30 -22.33 32.82
N GLY A 211 15.82 -23.40 32.20
CA GLY A 211 16.15 -24.78 32.58
C GLY A 211 17.65 -25.07 32.49
N LEU A 212 18.31 -24.62 31.43
CA LEU A 212 19.76 -24.77 31.26
C LEU A 212 20.56 -24.02 32.33
N VAL A 213 20.16 -22.79 32.67
CA VAL A 213 20.80 -22.00 33.74
C VAL A 213 20.65 -22.69 35.10
N VAL A 214 19.46 -23.20 35.41
CA VAL A 214 19.21 -23.94 36.66
C VAL A 214 20.05 -25.22 36.70
N ALA A 215 20.11 -25.98 35.60
CA ALA A 215 20.92 -27.19 35.52
C ALA A 215 22.42 -26.91 35.72
N ALA A 216 22.95 -25.89 35.05
CA ALA A 216 24.35 -25.48 35.19
C ALA A 216 24.67 -25.04 36.64
N GLY A 217 23.79 -24.25 37.26
CA GLY A 217 23.91 -23.85 38.66
C GLY A 217 23.91 -25.06 39.61
N GLY A 218 22.99 -26.01 39.41
CA GLY A 218 22.93 -27.24 40.20
C GLY A 218 24.19 -28.09 40.08
N ILE A 219 24.73 -28.25 38.86
CA ILE A 219 26.00 -28.95 38.63
C ILE A 219 27.16 -28.24 39.33
N ALA A 220 27.24 -26.91 39.25
CA ALA A 220 28.29 -26.14 39.91
C ALA A 220 28.26 -26.31 41.44
N VAL A 221 27.06 -26.26 42.05
CA VAL A 221 26.89 -26.50 43.50
C VAL A 221 27.32 -27.92 43.88
N LEU A 222 26.94 -28.93 43.10
CA LEU A 222 27.28 -30.33 43.37
C LEU A 222 28.80 -30.58 43.25
N LEU A 223 29.45 -29.98 42.25
CA LEU A 223 30.90 -30.04 42.08
C LEU A 223 31.63 -29.34 43.24
N ALA A 224 31.14 -28.18 43.68
CA ALA A 224 31.69 -27.47 44.84
C ALA A 224 31.56 -28.29 46.12
N TRP A 225 30.41 -28.92 46.34
CA TRP A 225 30.18 -29.81 47.48
C TRP A 225 31.08 -31.04 47.45
N ARG A 226 31.24 -31.69 46.29
CA ARG A 226 32.15 -32.84 46.12
C ARG A 226 33.61 -32.44 46.34
N ARG A 227 34.01 -31.23 45.94
CA ARG A 227 35.35 -30.69 46.23
C ARG A 227 35.56 -30.49 47.74
N ARG A 228 34.57 -29.94 48.46
CA ARG A 228 34.66 -29.76 49.92
C ARG A 228 34.81 -31.09 50.66
N ARG A 229 34.04 -32.12 50.28
CA ARG A 229 34.16 -33.47 50.88
C ARG A 229 35.56 -34.05 50.69
N ARG A 230 36.10 -34.01 49.47
CA ARG A 230 37.47 -34.48 49.21
C ARG A 230 38.54 -33.74 50.02
N LEU A 231 38.34 -32.44 50.28
CA LEU A 231 39.27 -31.68 51.12
C LEU A 231 39.14 -32.03 52.61
N ALA A 232 37.95 -32.39 53.09
CA ALA A 232 37.75 -32.87 54.46
C ALA A 232 38.42 -34.24 54.68
N ASP A 233 38.25 -35.18 53.73
CA ASP A 233 38.88 -36.50 53.80
C ASP A 233 40.43 -36.41 53.81
N LEU A 234 41.01 -35.44 53.09
CA LEU A 234 42.47 -35.19 53.09
C LEU A 234 42.96 -34.52 54.38
N GLY A 235 42.11 -33.78 55.09
CA GLY A 235 42.42 -33.19 56.40
C GLY A 235 42.49 -34.23 57.51
N GLU A 236 41.65 -35.28 57.46
CA GLU A 236 41.68 -36.39 58.42
C GLU A 236 42.92 -37.29 58.26
N HIS A 237 43.51 -37.38 57.06
CA HIS A 237 44.77 -38.12 56.84
C HIS A 237 46.03 -37.28 57.04
N GLY A 238 45.90 -35.96 57.22
CA GLY A 238 47.03 -35.04 57.48
C GLY A 238 47.45 -34.95 58.95
N ASP A 239 46.64 -35.42 59.89
CA ASP A 239 46.90 -35.37 61.34
C ASP A 239 47.56 -36.67 61.88
N GLN A 240 47.89 -37.61 60.99
CA GLN A 240 48.49 -38.91 61.33
C GLN A 240 49.92 -39.05 60.78
N GLY A 241 50.65 -37.93 60.77
CA GLY A 241 51.99 -37.81 60.21
C GLY A 241 52.91 -36.93 61.03
N ASP A 242 52.80 -36.96 62.36
CA ASP A 242 53.85 -36.46 63.24
C ASP A 242 54.00 -37.44 64.42
N HIS A 243 55.19 -38.04 64.53
CA HIS A 243 55.77 -38.81 65.64
C HIS A 243 56.43 -40.14 65.22
N ALA A 244 57.72 -40.19 65.56
CA ALA A 244 58.69 -41.29 65.58
C ALA A 244 59.60 -41.34 64.34
N GLY A 245 60.90 -41.10 64.41
CA GLY A 245 61.81 -41.22 65.54
C GLY A 245 63.08 -41.90 65.04
N GLU A 246 64.13 -41.10 64.84
CA GLU A 246 65.55 -41.33 65.14
C GLU A 246 66.05 -42.76 65.52
N LEU A 247 67.29 -43.07 65.08
CA LEU A 247 68.21 -44.17 65.44
C LEU A 247 68.00 -45.52 64.70
N THR A 248 68.96 -46.20 64.05
CA THR A 248 70.43 -46.24 64.19
C THR A 248 71.10 -47.00 63.02
N ARG A 249 72.38 -46.67 62.78
CA ARG A 249 73.46 -47.16 61.86
C ARG A 249 73.77 -48.69 61.94
N PRO A 250 74.65 -49.35 61.12
CA PRO A 250 75.88 -48.82 60.51
C PRO A 250 76.41 -49.37 59.15
N PHE A 251 77.49 -48.68 58.76
CA PHE A 251 78.58 -48.86 57.77
C PHE A 251 79.12 -50.29 57.52
N THR A 252 79.51 -50.57 56.25
CA THR A 252 80.70 -51.32 55.73
C THR A 252 80.47 -51.57 54.22
N GLU A 253 81.15 -50.90 53.29
CA GLU A 253 82.51 -51.08 52.74
C GLU A 253 82.71 -52.35 51.87
N ALA A 254 82.90 -52.14 50.55
CA ALA A 254 83.74 -52.85 49.56
C ALA A 254 83.24 -52.40 48.15
N GLY A 255 84.00 -51.86 47.20
CA GLY A 255 85.43 -51.94 46.97
C GLY A 255 85.74 -52.97 45.89
N GLU A 256 85.55 -52.62 44.61
CA GLU A 256 86.39 -52.92 43.43
C GLU A 256 85.82 -52.26 42.17
#